data_AF-A0A4R6G582-F1
#
_entry.id   AF-A0A4R6G582-F1
#
_cell.length_a   1.000
_cell.length_b   1.000
_cell.length_c   1.000
_cell.angle_alpha   90.00
_cell.angle_beta   90.00
_cell.angle_gamma   90.00
#
_symmetry.space_group_name_H-M   'P 1'
#
loop_
_entity.id
_entity.type
_entity.pdbx_description
1 polymer ?
#
loop_
_entity_poly.entity_id
_entity_poly.type
_entity_poly.pdbx_seq_one_letter_code
_entity_poly.pdbx_strand_id
1 'polypeptide(L)'
;MQTESSIAGVGSKVHARWVPAASDAYAVLTVIVLALVMGIIVPFYTDVMDYKLARLLALPAVLVFGFLLIFNRLLLLTLIILFRSTGDVILESTRFSIGGYETGVGGLINLCVIMLACMLVFEKPVRLPKKMTLSWVPFLLVALFGVVISPEKGDAIRTYLTLLSYFAMFVIAFYFVHSGKDFRHCIKLVLWSSVVPALYALVDVALNGAAGGAEGFRLQSTFTHPNIFAFYLTLMIPLILYVLKDKVAPLKSGSRIVLTLYMFYLLALLVLTQTRSAWLALMIVFIAYALLFERRYLLYLMLLPVAALMIPEIRDRLMDLGSGTAAVGYAKLNSFAWRLSIWESGLQWMRPGHYVFGYGLEAFRHYSQTFFPAANHMNWGAHNVYVQWFFDAGLLGLSAYLFLYARVAMMLKSLVKIDKLAAFVTLSLVFTYLVVSSSDNIFGYLVFNWYFWFSVGIGCALAASELPQIKKPRVALRHASHIPAEPYLHSTSMPRQP
;
A
#
# COMPACT_ATOMS: atom_id res chain seq x y z
N MET A 1 -77.52 10.15 -30.21
CA MET A 1 -77.08 10.64 -31.52
C MET A 1 -75.79 11.41 -31.30
N GLN A 2 -74.70 10.93 -31.92
CA GLN A 2 -73.59 11.69 -32.53
C GLN A 2 -72.80 12.70 -31.63
N THR A 3 -71.47 12.79 -31.59
CA THR A 3 -70.31 12.17 -32.29
C THR A 3 -69.03 12.77 -31.66
N GLU A 4 -67.96 11.96 -31.55
CA GLU A 4 -66.54 12.22 -31.90
C GLU A 4 -65.83 13.55 -31.51
N SER A 5 -64.73 13.46 -30.73
CA SER A 5 -63.30 13.61 -31.13
C SER A 5 -62.87 15.05 -31.52
N SER A 6 -61.84 15.68 -30.95
CA SER A 6 -60.42 15.31 -31.09
C SER A 6 -59.46 16.14 -30.19
N ILE A 7 -58.22 15.65 -30.16
CA ILE A 7 -56.95 16.03 -29.53
C ILE A 7 -56.51 17.52 -29.68
N ALA A 8 -55.91 18.10 -28.61
CA ALA A 8 -54.58 18.76 -28.58
C ALA A 8 -54.47 19.85 -27.50
N GLY A 9 -53.35 19.91 -26.75
CA GLY A 9 -52.92 21.14 -26.07
C GLY A 9 -52.20 21.00 -24.72
N VAL A 10 -50.89 20.79 -24.78
CA VAL A 10 -49.92 20.93 -23.67
C VAL A 10 -49.93 22.36 -23.10
N GLY A 11 -49.81 22.52 -21.78
CA GLY A 11 -49.62 23.84 -21.16
C GLY A 11 -49.32 23.81 -19.65
N SER A 12 -48.04 23.78 -19.32
CA SER A 12 -47.46 23.80 -17.98
C SER A 12 -47.86 25.01 -17.11
N LYS A 13 -48.05 24.79 -15.80
CA LYS A 13 -47.81 25.82 -14.77
C LYS A 13 -47.01 25.24 -13.59
N VAL A 14 -45.69 25.36 -13.71
CA VAL A 14 -44.74 25.24 -12.60
C VAL A 14 -44.69 26.62 -11.92
N HIS A 15 -45.17 26.72 -10.67
CA HIS A 15 -45.01 27.95 -9.89
C HIS A 15 -43.61 28.01 -9.27
N ALA A 16 -42.91 29.08 -9.66
CA ALA A 16 -41.57 29.46 -9.24
C ALA A 16 -41.46 29.67 -7.72
N ARG A 17 -40.50 28.96 -7.10
CA ARG A 17 -39.98 29.25 -5.76
C ARG A 17 -38.57 29.85 -5.94
N TRP A 18 -38.50 31.15 -6.24
CA TRP A 18 -37.27 31.91 -6.52
C TRP A 18 -37.07 33.08 -5.53
N VAL A 19 -37.29 32.83 -4.24
CA VAL A 19 -36.83 33.76 -3.18
C VAL A 19 -35.99 32.96 -2.19
N PRO A 20 -34.69 33.27 -2.02
CA PRO A 20 -33.84 32.58 -1.05
C PRO A 20 -34.34 32.83 0.37
N ALA A 21 -34.42 31.79 1.20
CA ALA A 21 -34.72 31.94 2.61
C ALA A 21 -33.52 32.56 3.35
N ALA A 22 -33.70 33.09 4.57
CA ALA A 22 -32.60 33.68 5.36
C ALA A 22 -31.42 32.68 5.62
N SER A 23 -31.67 31.37 5.54
CA SER A 23 -30.65 30.32 5.55
C SER A 23 -29.74 30.31 4.33
N ASP A 24 -30.25 30.77 3.17
CA ASP A 24 -29.51 30.83 1.91
C ASP A 24 -28.59 32.05 1.87
N ALA A 25 -28.92 33.12 2.61
CA ALA A 25 -28.05 34.29 2.74
C ALA A 25 -26.72 33.94 3.43
N TYR A 26 -26.74 33.09 4.45
CA TYR A 26 -25.52 32.58 5.10
C TYR A 26 -24.74 31.63 4.19
N ALA A 27 -25.42 30.81 3.39
CA ALA A 27 -24.77 29.94 2.41
C ALA A 27 -24.09 30.76 1.29
N VAL A 28 -24.78 31.77 0.76
CA VAL A 28 -24.26 32.70 -0.23
C VAL A 28 -23.09 33.52 0.33
N LEU A 29 -23.20 34.03 1.56
CA LEU A 29 -22.12 34.73 2.24
C LEU A 29 -20.90 33.81 2.44
N THR A 30 -21.11 32.55 2.82
CA THR A 30 -20.04 31.56 2.98
C THR A 30 -19.33 31.27 1.65
N VAL A 31 -20.08 31.16 0.55
CA VAL A 31 -19.53 30.98 -0.80
C VAL A 31 -18.76 32.22 -1.26
N ILE A 32 -19.27 33.43 -0.99
CA ILE A 32 -18.60 34.69 -1.33
C ILE A 32 -17.29 34.84 -0.55
N VAL A 33 -17.30 34.54 0.75
CA VAL A 33 -16.09 34.57 1.60
C VAL A 33 -15.07 33.54 1.13
N LEU A 34 -15.50 32.30 0.82
CA LEU A 34 -14.63 31.27 0.24
C LEU A 34 -14.05 31.72 -1.11
N ALA A 35 -14.86 32.32 -1.98
CA ALA A 35 -14.41 32.81 -3.28
C ALA A 35 -13.42 33.98 -3.16
N LEU A 36 -13.63 34.90 -2.21
CA LEU A 36 -12.70 36.00 -1.91
C LEU A 36 -11.39 35.50 -1.32
N VAL A 37 -11.45 34.57 -0.37
CA VAL A 37 -10.26 33.93 0.22
C VAL A 37 -9.47 33.18 -0.85
N MET A 38 -10.15 32.41 -1.70
CA MET A 38 -9.51 31.73 -2.85
C MET A 38 -8.93 32.73 -3.85
N GLY A 39 -9.63 33.82 -4.15
CA GLY A 39 -9.17 34.88 -5.06
C GLY A 39 -7.94 35.64 -4.53
N ILE A 40 -7.78 35.75 -3.22
CA ILE A 40 -6.58 36.34 -2.58
C ILE A 40 -5.44 35.34 -2.54
N ILE A 41 -5.71 34.05 -2.28
CA ILE A 41 -4.68 33.02 -2.15
C ILE A 41 -4.08 32.64 -3.51
N VAL A 42 -4.89 32.58 -4.57
CA VAL A 42 -4.47 32.06 -5.88
C VAL A 42 -3.30 32.85 -6.51
N PRO A 43 -3.26 34.19 -6.53
CA PRO A 43 -2.14 34.95 -7.08
C PRO A 43 -0.83 34.78 -6.31
N PHE A 44 -0.88 34.77 -4.97
CA PHE A 44 0.30 34.50 -4.14
C PHE A 44 0.76 33.04 -4.30
N TYR A 45 -0.19 32.12 -4.45
CA TYR A 45 0.09 30.70 -4.71
C TYR A 45 0.75 30.47 -6.06
N THR A 46 0.32 31.17 -7.12
CA THR A 46 0.91 31.04 -8.46
C THR A 46 2.35 31.52 -8.50
N ASP A 47 2.66 32.62 -7.81
CA ASP A 47 4.01 33.17 -7.73
C ASP A 47 4.95 32.28 -6.91
N VAL A 48 4.48 31.70 -5.81
CA VAL A 48 5.26 30.74 -5.00
C VAL A 48 5.50 29.42 -5.75
N MET A 49 4.59 29.03 -6.65
CA MET A 49 4.62 27.74 -7.35
C MET A 49 5.33 27.75 -8.71
N ASP A 50 5.97 28.87 -9.09
CA ASP A 50 6.84 28.99 -10.28
C ASP A 50 6.11 28.62 -11.59
N TYR A 51 4.80 28.84 -11.65
CA TYR A 51 3.91 28.61 -12.80
C TYR A 51 3.90 27.18 -13.39
N LYS A 52 4.49 26.18 -12.70
CA LYS A 52 4.47 24.78 -13.14
C LYS A 52 3.07 24.20 -12.98
N LEU A 53 2.46 23.74 -14.08
CA LEU A 53 1.09 23.20 -14.11
C LEU A 53 0.80 22.16 -13.03
N ALA A 54 1.74 21.24 -12.76
CA ALA A 54 1.60 20.22 -11.72
C ALA A 54 1.48 20.82 -10.30
N ARG A 55 2.20 21.91 -10.03
CA ARG A 55 2.13 22.65 -8.76
C ARG A 55 0.87 23.50 -8.67
N LEU A 56 0.37 24.02 -9.80
CA LEU A 56 -0.87 24.78 -9.82
C LEU A 56 -2.11 23.89 -9.56
N LEU A 57 -2.12 22.66 -10.10
CA LEU A 57 -3.22 21.70 -9.92
C LEU A 57 -3.26 21.04 -8.54
N ALA A 58 -2.21 21.20 -7.73
CA ALA A 58 -2.12 20.64 -6.39
C ALA A 58 -3.22 21.15 -5.44
N LEU A 59 -3.47 22.46 -5.40
CA LEU A 59 -4.46 23.05 -4.51
C LEU A 59 -5.90 22.59 -4.84
N PRO A 60 -6.37 22.62 -6.10
CA PRO A 60 -7.66 22.03 -6.48
C PRO A 60 -7.76 20.55 -6.10
N ALA A 61 -6.69 19.76 -6.33
CA ALA A 61 -6.69 18.35 -5.96
C ALA A 61 -6.86 18.16 -4.45
N VAL A 62 -6.13 18.91 -3.62
CA VAL A 62 -6.28 18.85 -2.15
C VAL A 62 -7.69 19.22 -1.71
N LEU A 63 -8.31 20.24 -2.32
CA LEU A 63 -9.69 20.63 -2.00
C LEU A 63 -10.69 19.53 -2.36
N VAL A 64 -10.54 18.89 -3.52
CA VAL A 64 -11.38 17.75 -3.92
C VAL A 64 -11.20 16.58 -2.95
N PHE A 65 -9.95 16.28 -2.56
CA PHE A 65 -9.67 15.23 -1.57
C PHE A 65 -10.30 15.55 -0.20
N GLY A 66 -10.20 16.81 0.26
CA GLY A 66 -10.82 17.28 1.49
C GLY A 66 -12.35 17.19 1.45
N PHE A 67 -12.96 17.57 0.32
CA PHE A 67 -14.40 17.41 0.10
C PHE A 67 -14.80 15.93 0.16
N LEU A 68 -14.10 15.06 -0.59
CA LEU A 68 -14.37 13.63 -0.59
C LEU A 68 -14.17 12.98 0.80
N LEU A 69 -13.22 13.47 1.60
CA LEU A 69 -12.99 13.00 2.97
C LEU A 69 -14.23 13.22 3.85
N ILE A 70 -14.95 14.33 3.64
CA ILE A 70 -16.15 14.67 4.41
C ILE A 70 -17.37 13.91 3.86
N PHE A 71 -17.57 13.92 2.54
CA PHE A 71 -18.82 13.47 1.91
C PHE A 71 -18.82 12.00 1.49
N ASN A 72 -17.69 11.43 1.03
CA ASN A 72 -17.64 10.06 0.54
C ASN A 72 -16.26 9.41 0.72
N ARG A 73 -16.03 8.94 1.95
CA ARG A 73 -14.75 8.33 2.37
C ARG A 73 -14.41 7.05 1.62
N LEU A 74 -15.42 6.26 1.24
CA LEU A 74 -15.22 5.02 0.50
C LEU A 74 -14.73 5.29 -0.93
N LEU A 75 -15.31 6.31 -1.58
CA LEU A 75 -14.87 6.78 -2.89
C LEU A 75 -13.45 7.34 -2.81
N LEU A 76 -13.16 8.17 -1.81
CA LEU A 76 -11.82 8.72 -1.59
C LEU A 76 -10.77 7.61 -1.51
N LEU A 77 -11.00 6.59 -0.68
CA LEU A 77 -10.06 5.49 -0.55
C LEU A 77 -9.90 4.70 -1.84
N THR A 78 -11.00 4.42 -2.54
CA THR A 78 -10.96 3.71 -3.82
C THR A 78 -10.12 4.48 -4.84
N LEU A 79 -10.28 5.80 -4.91
CA LEU A 79 -9.47 6.67 -5.78
C LEU A 79 -8.00 6.68 -5.36
N ILE A 80 -7.71 6.77 -4.06
CA ILE A 80 -6.33 6.70 -3.54
C ILE A 80 -5.67 5.39 -3.95
N ILE A 81 -6.32 4.25 -3.73
CA ILE A 81 -5.77 2.94 -4.10
C ILE A 81 -5.60 2.85 -5.62
N LEU A 82 -6.52 3.39 -6.42
CA LEU A 82 -6.44 3.27 -7.88
C LEU A 82 -5.36 4.17 -8.51
N PHE A 83 -5.16 5.38 -7.99
CA PHE A 83 -4.32 6.40 -8.63
C PHE A 83 -3.00 6.69 -7.90
N ARG A 84 -2.78 6.21 -6.67
CA ARG A 84 -1.54 6.52 -5.93
C ARG A 84 -0.27 6.08 -6.67
N SER A 85 -0.33 4.94 -7.37
CA SER A 85 0.77 4.42 -8.19
C SER A 85 1.14 5.31 -9.37
N THR A 86 0.16 5.99 -9.97
CA THR A 86 0.37 6.91 -11.11
C THR A 86 0.95 8.25 -10.69
N GLY A 87 0.63 8.70 -9.47
CA GLY A 87 0.91 10.06 -9.03
C GLY A 87 2.32 10.31 -8.51
N ASP A 88 3.22 9.32 -8.45
CA ASP A 88 4.44 9.46 -7.65
C ASP A 88 5.39 10.55 -8.17
N VAL A 89 5.74 10.52 -9.46
CA VAL A 89 6.57 11.58 -10.10
C VAL A 89 5.88 12.95 -10.03
N ILE A 90 4.56 12.99 -10.22
CA ILE A 90 3.78 14.24 -10.17
C ILE A 90 3.84 14.82 -8.75
N LEU A 91 3.58 14.02 -7.73
CA LEU A 91 3.60 14.46 -6.33
C LEU A 91 5.01 14.87 -5.89
N GLU A 92 6.04 14.19 -6.39
CA GLU A 92 7.43 14.59 -6.15
C GLU A 92 7.74 15.97 -6.74
N SER A 93 7.23 16.26 -7.94
CA SER A 93 7.38 17.58 -8.59
C SER A 93 6.69 18.72 -7.82
N THR A 94 5.75 18.39 -6.93
CA THR A 94 5.06 19.35 -6.06
C THR A 94 5.82 19.70 -4.78
N ARG A 95 7.00 19.12 -4.55
CA ARG A 95 7.82 19.52 -3.40
C ARG A 95 8.36 20.94 -3.57
N PHE A 96 8.29 21.70 -2.48
CA PHE A 96 8.88 23.02 -2.34
C PHE A 96 9.54 23.14 -0.95
N SER A 97 10.60 23.93 -0.86
CA SER A 97 11.32 24.14 0.39
C SER A 97 10.75 25.37 1.10
N ILE A 98 10.30 25.22 2.34
CA ILE A 98 9.98 26.35 3.24
C ILE A 98 10.91 26.25 4.44
N GLY A 99 11.77 27.25 4.62
CA GLY A 99 12.64 27.35 5.79
C GLY A 99 13.61 26.17 5.95
N GLY A 100 14.08 25.58 4.85
CA GLY A 100 14.99 24.41 4.87
C GLY A 100 14.28 23.05 4.95
N TYR A 101 12.96 23.02 5.13
CA TYR A 101 12.18 21.78 5.13
C TYR A 101 11.47 21.59 3.77
N GLU A 102 11.70 20.43 3.15
CA GLU A 102 10.95 20.04 1.95
C GLU A 102 9.55 19.56 2.32
N THR A 103 8.54 20.30 1.87
CA THR A 103 7.13 19.92 2.03
C THR A 103 6.45 19.84 0.66
N GLY A 104 5.41 19.02 0.54
CA GLY A 104 4.71 18.84 -0.74
C GLY A 104 3.37 18.14 -0.57
N VAL A 105 2.60 18.09 -1.65
CA VAL A 105 1.22 17.56 -1.66
C VAL A 105 1.17 16.09 -1.24
N GLY A 106 2.23 15.32 -1.53
CA GLY A 106 2.35 13.94 -1.07
C GLY A 106 2.24 13.80 0.46
N GLY A 107 2.78 14.76 1.22
CA GLY A 107 2.65 14.79 2.68
C GLY A 107 1.23 15.04 3.17
N LEU A 108 0.45 15.87 2.45
CA LEU A 108 -0.96 16.10 2.75
C LEU A 108 -1.80 14.86 2.48
N ILE A 109 -1.57 14.17 1.36
CA ILE A 109 -2.25 12.90 1.06
C ILE A 109 -1.93 11.84 2.13
N ASN A 110 -0.70 11.83 2.62
CA ASN A 110 -0.27 10.98 3.72
C ASN A 110 -1.09 11.23 4.99
N LEU A 111 -1.21 12.50 5.38
CA LEU A 111 -2.01 12.93 6.52
C LEU A 111 -3.50 12.59 6.33
N CYS A 112 -4.06 12.80 5.14
CA CYS A 112 -5.44 12.46 4.81
C CYS A 112 -5.74 10.97 5.03
N VAL A 113 -4.83 10.07 4.65
CA VAL A 113 -4.99 8.62 4.86
C VAL A 113 -4.94 8.27 6.35
N ILE A 114 -4.04 8.89 7.12
CA ILE A 114 -3.99 8.72 8.59
C ILE A 114 -5.30 9.18 9.22
N MET A 115 -5.78 10.38 8.86
CA MET A 115 -7.05 10.92 9.36
C MET A 115 -8.24 10.02 9.00
N LEU A 116 -8.29 9.52 7.77
CA LEU A 116 -9.34 8.61 7.32
C LEU A 116 -9.33 7.30 8.13
N ALA A 117 -8.16 6.72 8.39
CA ALA A 117 -8.05 5.53 9.25
C ALA A 117 -8.53 5.83 10.68
N CYS A 118 -8.13 6.97 11.27
CA CYS A 118 -8.61 7.39 12.59
C CYS A 118 -10.14 7.52 12.61
N MET A 119 -10.74 8.20 11.63
CA MET A 119 -12.20 8.35 11.53
C MET A 119 -12.92 7.00 11.44
N LEU A 120 -12.41 6.05 10.63
CA LEU A 120 -12.98 4.70 10.54
C LEU A 120 -12.89 3.94 11.86
N VAL A 121 -11.79 4.09 12.60
CA VAL A 121 -11.61 3.48 13.93
C VAL A 121 -12.57 4.08 14.95
N PHE A 122 -12.74 5.40 14.97
CA PHE A 122 -13.67 6.06 15.88
C PHE A 122 -15.13 5.69 15.60
N GLU A 123 -15.53 5.58 14.33
CA GLU A 123 -16.90 5.19 13.98
C GLU A 123 -17.22 3.73 14.30
N LYS A 124 -16.28 2.81 14.05
CA LYS A 124 -16.50 1.37 14.24
C LYS A 124 -15.26 0.69 14.86
N PRO A 125 -15.01 0.89 16.17
CA PRO A 125 -13.83 0.37 16.84
C PRO A 125 -13.83 -1.16 16.95
N VAL A 126 -15.02 -1.78 16.96
CA VAL A 126 -15.21 -3.25 17.07
C VAL A 126 -14.63 -4.01 15.86
N ARG A 127 -14.46 -3.33 14.71
CA ARG A 127 -13.96 -3.97 13.48
C ARG A 127 -12.46 -4.25 13.50
N LEU A 128 -11.71 -3.54 14.33
CA LEU A 128 -10.26 -3.69 14.38
C LEU A 128 -9.86 -4.72 15.44
N PRO A 129 -9.23 -5.85 15.06
CA PRO A 129 -8.80 -6.84 16.04
C PRO A 129 -7.68 -6.28 16.92
N LYS A 130 -7.95 -6.13 18.23
CA LYS A 130 -6.98 -5.60 19.21
C LYS A 130 -5.61 -6.29 19.13
N LYS A 131 -5.59 -7.62 18.89
CA LYS A 131 -4.36 -8.40 18.76
C LYS A 131 -3.48 -7.94 17.60
N MET A 132 -4.06 -7.50 16.48
CA MET A 132 -3.33 -7.02 15.32
C MET A 132 -2.83 -5.59 15.53
N THR A 133 -3.66 -4.71 16.08
CA THR A 133 -3.21 -3.36 16.48
C THR A 133 -2.06 -3.39 17.48
N LEU A 134 -2.17 -4.25 18.50
CA LEU A 134 -1.12 -4.40 19.52
C LEU A 134 0.19 -4.95 18.94
N SER A 135 0.15 -5.62 17.78
CA SER A 135 1.37 -6.10 17.11
C SER A 135 2.17 -4.96 16.47
N TRP A 136 1.53 -3.83 16.13
CA TRP A 136 2.19 -2.64 15.58
C TRP A 136 2.73 -1.69 16.65
N VAL A 137 2.14 -1.70 17.85
CA VAL A 137 2.48 -0.76 18.93
C VAL A 137 3.98 -0.76 19.26
N PRO A 138 4.67 -1.90 19.46
CA PRO A 138 6.10 -1.88 19.75
C PRO A 138 6.93 -1.20 18.66
N PHE A 139 6.62 -1.50 17.39
CA PHE A 139 7.33 -0.92 16.24
C PHE A 139 7.13 0.60 16.16
N LEU A 140 5.88 1.06 16.30
CA LEU A 140 5.57 2.50 16.27
C LEU A 140 6.12 3.25 17.48
N LEU A 141 6.10 2.66 18.68
CA LEU A 141 6.66 3.30 19.88
C LEU A 141 8.18 3.46 19.78
N VAL A 142 8.89 2.45 19.27
CA VAL A 142 10.34 2.56 19.05
C VAL A 142 10.65 3.58 17.95
N ALA A 143 9.88 3.61 16.87
CA ALA A 143 10.02 4.65 15.84
C ALA A 143 9.77 6.05 16.41
N LEU A 144 8.76 6.23 17.25
CA LEU A 144 8.46 7.50 17.93
C LEU A 144 9.61 7.91 18.86
N PHE A 145 10.14 6.97 19.64
CA PHE A 145 11.34 7.22 20.45
C PHE A 145 12.53 7.63 19.57
N GLY A 146 12.71 6.98 18.41
CA GLY A 146 13.70 7.34 17.41
C GLY A 146 13.57 8.78 16.90
N VAL A 147 12.36 9.34 16.80
CA VAL A 147 12.15 10.78 16.50
C VAL A 147 12.72 11.66 17.60
N VAL A 148 12.50 11.29 18.87
CA VAL A 148 12.95 12.07 20.04
C VAL A 148 14.48 12.15 20.11
N ILE A 149 15.20 11.10 19.70
CA ILE A 149 16.67 11.08 19.73
C ILE A 149 17.33 11.45 18.39
N SER A 150 16.57 11.52 17.28
CA SER A 150 17.11 11.79 15.94
C SER A 150 17.90 13.10 15.83
N PRO A 151 19.02 13.12 15.07
CA PRO A 151 19.73 14.35 14.74
C PRO A 151 18.95 15.28 13.80
N GLU A 152 18.05 14.75 12.98
CA GLU A 152 17.30 15.47 11.95
C GLU A 152 15.79 15.39 12.22
N LYS A 153 15.27 16.30 13.06
CA LYS A 153 13.88 16.24 13.55
C LYS A 153 12.83 16.30 12.45
N GLY A 154 13.03 17.15 11.44
CA GLY A 154 12.08 17.32 10.35
C GLY A 154 11.89 16.04 9.54
N ASP A 155 13.01 15.46 9.08
CA ASP A 155 12.99 14.22 8.31
C ASP A 155 12.53 13.03 9.17
N ALA A 156 12.91 12.97 10.45
CA ALA A 156 12.43 11.94 11.37
C ALA A 156 10.91 11.99 11.58
N ILE A 157 10.31 13.17 11.77
CA ILE A 157 8.86 13.34 11.87
C ILE A 157 8.18 12.89 10.58
N ARG A 158 8.73 13.28 9.42
CA ARG A 158 8.20 12.87 8.12
C ARG A 158 8.25 11.36 7.92
N THR A 159 9.36 10.71 8.27
CA THR A 159 9.50 9.25 8.23
C THR A 159 8.54 8.59 9.19
N TYR A 160 8.35 9.11 10.40
CA TYR A 160 7.37 8.59 11.36
C TYR A 160 5.93 8.71 10.87
N LEU A 161 5.53 9.85 10.31
CA LEU A 161 4.21 10.03 9.67
C LEU A 161 4.04 9.07 8.49
N THR A 162 5.12 8.79 7.75
CA THR A 162 5.10 7.79 6.67
C THR A 162 4.85 6.38 7.23
N LEU A 163 5.52 5.99 8.31
CA LEU A 163 5.27 4.71 8.99
C LEU A 163 3.84 4.61 9.57
N LEU A 164 3.30 5.72 10.10
CA LEU A 164 1.91 5.78 10.56
C LEU A 164 0.91 5.57 9.42
N SER A 165 1.22 6.06 8.22
CA SER A 165 0.37 5.81 7.05
C SER A 165 0.37 4.35 6.59
N TYR A 166 1.49 3.65 6.78
CA TYR A 166 1.59 2.22 6.50
C TYR A 166 0.67 1.45 7.43
N PHE A 167 0.70 1.80 8.72
CA PHE A 167 -0.25 1.28 9.70
C PHE A 167 -1.70 1.65 9.34
N ALA A 168 -1.97 2.88 8.91
CA ALA A 168 -3.29 3.32 8.47
C ALA A 168 -3.83 2.46 7.32
N MET A 169 -3.03 2.22 6.26
CA MET A 169 -3.40 1.36 5.14
C MET A 169 -3.67 -0.09 5.56
N PHE A 170 -2.89 -0.62 6.50
CA PHE A 170 -3.13 -1.93 7.11
C PHE A 170 -4.46 -1.98 7.87
N VAL A 171 -4.77 -0.95 8.68
CA VAL A 171 -6.03 -0.85 9.45
C VAL A 171 -7.23 -0.72 8.53
N ILE A 172 -7.15 0.14 7.52
CA ILE A 172 -8.23 0.38 6.55
C ILE A 172 -8.71 -0.93 5.91
N ALA A 173 -7.81 -1.87 5.63
CA ALA A 173 -8.16 -3.15 5.04
C ALA A 173 -9.20 -3.97 5.85
N PHE A 174 -9.19 -3.86 7.19
CA PHE A 174 -10.18 -4.50 8.08
C PHE A 174 -11.58 -3.92 7.94
N TYR A 175 -11.73 -2.74 7.36
CA TYR A 175 -13.02 -2.10 7.12
C TYR A 175 -13.64 -2.49 5.77
N PHE A 176 -12.84 -3.06 4.86
CA PHE A 176 -13.30 -3.48 3.53
C PHE A 176 -13.65 -4.95 3.48
N VAL A 177 -12.89 -5.79 4.17
CA VAL A 177 -13.01 -7.25 4.06
C VAL A 177 -13.85 -7.82 5.19
N HIS A 178 -15.04 -8.30 4.83
CA HIS A 178 -15.93 -9.03 5.75
C HIS A 178 -16.17 -10.48 5.30
N SER A 179 -15.79 -10.80 4.06
CA SER A 179 -16.00 -12.10 3.45
C SER A 179 -14.91 -12.39 2.40
N GLY A 180 -14.81 -13.66 1.98
CA GLY A 180 -13.96 -14.03 0.85
C GLY A 180 -14.31 -13.31 -0.46
N LYS A 181 -15.57 -12.87 -0.63
CA LYS A 181 -15.96 -12.05 -1.80
C LYS A 181 -15.30 -10.69 -1.75
N ASP A 182 -15.29 -10.03 -0.60
CA ASP A 182 -14.70 -8.71 -0.43
C ASP A 182 -13.18 -8.74 -0.61
N PHE A 183 -12.53 -9.80 -0.08
CA PHE A 183 -11.11 -10.07 -0.30
C PHE A 183 -10.76 -10.07 -1.80
N ARG A 184 -11.54 -10.81 -2.62
CA ARG A 184 -11.37 -10.85 -4.07
C ARG A 184 -11.60 -9.50 -4.74
N HIS A 185 -12.57 -8.71 -4.28
CA HIS A 185 -12.79 -7.36 -4.82
C HIS A 185 -11.61 -6.44 -4.50
N CYS A 186 -11.07 -6.50 -3.28
CA CYS A 186 -9.92 -5.70 -2.89
C CYS A 186 -8.66 -6.08 -3.68
N ILE A 187 -8.40 -7.38 -3.91
CA ILE A 187 -7.31 -7.81 -4.78
C ILE A 187 -7.48 -7.24 -6.19
N LYS A 188 -8.67 -7.33 -6.78
CA LYS A 188 -8.92 -6.76 -8.12
C LYS A 188 -8.73 -5.25 -8.12
N LEU A 189 -9.16 -4.54 -7.08
CA LEU A 189 -8.95 -3.09 -6.95
C LEU A 189 -7.45 -2.75 -6.94
N VAL A 190 -6.64 -3.48 -6.17
CA VAL A 190 -5.19 -3.32 -6.15
C VAL A 190 -4.59 -3.62 -7.53
N LEU A 191 -5.03 -4.67 -8.22
CA LEU A 191 -4.57 -4.98 -9.58
C LEU A 191 -4.94 -3.90 -10.60
N TRP A 192 -6.11 -3.27 -10.47
CA TRP A 192 -6.49 -2.16 -11.36
C TRP A 192 -5.55 -0.96 -11.25
N SER A 193 -4.94 -0.75 -10.08
CA SER A 193 -3.96 0.33 -9.89
C SER A 193 -2.65 0.13 -10.68
N SER A 194 -2.37 -1.08 -11.19
CA SER A 194 -1.18 -1.33 -12.02
C SER A 194 -1.39 -1.02 -13.50
N VAL A 195 -2.62 -0.82 -13.97
CA VAL A 195 -2.90 -0.61 -15.40
C VAL A 195 -2.24 0.66 -15.92
N VAL A 196 -2.42 1.80 -15.26
CA VAL A 196 -1.85 3.07 -15.72
C VAL A 196 -0.32 3.07 -15.68
N PRO A 197 0.36 2.68 -14.58
CA PRO A 197 1.82 2.53 -14.60
C PRO A 197 2.32 1.54 -15.66
N ALA A 198 1.60 0.45 -15.91
CA ALA A 198 1.99 -0.52 -16.91
C ALA A 198 1.83 0.03 -18.33
N LEU A 199 0.81 0.85 -18.62
CA LEU A 199 0.69 1.51 -19.92
C LEU A 199 1.73 2.62 -20.12
N TYR A 200 1.97 3.43 -19.09
CA TYR A 200 2.98 4.49 -19.15
C TYR A 200 4.40 3.94 -19.32
N ALA A 201 4.66 2.71 -18.86
CA ALA A 201 5.93 2.05 -19.12
C ALA A 201 6.28 1.94 -20.61
N LEU A 202 5.29 1.78 -21.50
CA LEU A 202 5.53 1.78 -22.95
C LEU A 202 6.02 3.14 -23.44
N VAL A 203 5.45 4.22 -22.89
CA VAL A 203 5.86 5.60 -23.19
C VAL A 203 7.28 5.84 -22.67
N ASP A 204 7.58 5.39 -21.46
CA ASP A 204 8.92 5.50 -20.87
C ASP A 204 9.97 4.76 -21.71
N VAL A 205 9.68 3.52 -22.15
CA VAL A 205 10.56 2.77 -23.07
C VAL A 205 10.72 3.50 -24.41
N ALA A 206 9.63 4.02 -25.00
CA ALA A 206 9.68 4.68 -26.29
C ALA A 206 10.51 5.98 -26.27
N LEU A 207 10.43 6.74 -25.17
CA LEU A 207 11.13 8.01 -25.02
C LEU A 207 12.58 7.84 -24.56
N ASN A 208 12.82 6.93 -23.61
CA ASN A 208 14.10 6.84 -22.89
C ASN A 208 14.88 5.56 -23.19
N GLY A 209 14.28 4.58 -23.88
CA GLY A 209 14.88 3.26 -24.14
C GLY A 209 16.17 3.31 -24.95
N ALA A 210 16.29 4.25 -25.90
CA ALA A 210 17.49 4.45 -26.70
C ALA A 210 18.52 5.39 -26.05
N ALA A 211 18.13 6.09 -24.97
CA ALA A 211 18.92 7.14 -24.33
C ALA A 211 19.73 6.64 -23.11
N GLY A 212 19.75 5.33 -22.85
CA GLY A 212 20.52 4.76 -21.75
C GLY A 212 22.01 5.04 -21.95
N GLY A 213 22.60 5.87 -21.08
CA GLY A 213 24.05 6.14 -21.06
C GLY A 213 24.88 4.90 -20.71
N ALA A 214 26.09 5.08 -20.20
CA ALA A 214 27.01 3.97 -19.90
C ALA A 214 26.46 2.91 -18.92
N GLU A 215 25.44 3.24 -18.12
CA GLU A 215 24.76 2.29 -17.20
C GLU A 215 23.53 1.59 -17.80
N GLY A 216 23.17 1.88 -19.05
CA GLY A 216 22.01 1.32 -19.74
C GLY A 216 20.66 1.91 -19.30
N PHE A 217 19.60 1.61 -20.06
CA PHE A 217 18.23 2.05 -19.74
C PHE A 217 17.63 1.19 -18.61
N ARG A 218 17.08 1.85 -17.58
CA ARG A 218 16.38 1.21 -16.47
C ARG A 218 14.97 1.77 -16.35
N LEU A 219 13.98 0.92 -16.56
CA LEU A 219 12.57 1.31 -16.57
C LEU A 219 12.08 1.71 -15.17
N GLN A 220 11.46 2.90 -15.05
CA GLN A 220 10.84 3.37 -13.80
C GLN A 220 9.36 3.73 -13.94
N SER A 221 8.87 3.98 -15.16
CA SER A 221 7.48 4.36 -15.43
C SER A 221 7.07 5.59 -14.59
N THR A 222 5.90 5.56 -13.96
CA THR A 222 5.31 6.64 -13.12
C THR A 222 5.95 6.76 -11.74
N PHE A 223 6.98 5.97 -11.45
CA PHE A 223 7.69 5.96 -10.17
C PHE A 223 8.96 6.79 -10.24
N THR A 224 9.38 7.30 -9.07
CA THR A 224 10.59 8.12 -8.92
C THR A 224 11.90 7.34 -9.06
N HIS A 225 11.85 6.01 -9.04
CA HIS A 225 13.04 5.16 -9.17
C HIS A 225 12.68 3.73 -9.68
N PRO A 226 13.53 3.08 -10.51
CA PRO A 226 13.28 1.73 -11.05
C PRO A 226 13.00 0.67 -9.98
N ASN A 227 13.69 0.73 -8.83
CA ASN A 227 13.51 -0.26 -7.76
C ASN A 227 12.10 -0.18 -7.13
N ILE A 228 11.52 1.02 -7.03
CA ILE A 228 10.16 1.18 -6.47
C ILE A 228 9.16 0.50 -7.40
N PHE A 229 9.31 0.70 -8.71
CA PHE A 229 8.48 0.03 -9.70
C PHE A 229 8.68 -1.48 -9.68
N ALA A 230 9.92 -1.96 -9.59
CA ALA A 230 10.23 -3.37 -9.51
C ALA A 230 9.55 -4.05 -8.31
N PHE A 231 9.66 -3.47 -7.11
CA PHE A 231 9.04 -4.03 -5.91
C PHE A 231 7.51 -3.96 -5.97
N TYR A 232 6.95 -2.90 -6.55
CA TYR A 232 5.53 -2.83 -6.88
C TYR A 232 5.08 -3.97 -7.81
N LEU A 233 5.83 -4.28 -8.87
CA LEU A 233 5.54 -5.40 -9.76
C LEU A 233 5.66 -6.76 -9.04
N THR A 234 6.64 -6.93 -8.13
CA THR A 234 6.75 -8.16 -7.33
C THR A 234 5.58 -8.37 -6.37
N LEU A 235 4.84 -7.31 -6.03
CA LEU A 235 3.57 -7.42 -5.31
C LEU A 235 2.41 -7.77 -6.24
N MET A 236 2.34 -7.15 -7.41
CA MET A 236 1.21 -7.35 -8.35
C MET A 236 1.19 -8.75 -8.94
N ILE A 237 2.34 -9.33 -9.29
CA ILE A 237 2.41 -10.62 -9.98
C ILE A 237 1.85 -11.79 -9.13
N PRO A 238 2.20 -11.94 -7.84
CA PRO A 238 1.56 -12.94 -6.97
C PRO A 238 0.04 -12.73 -6.80
N LEU A 239 -0.43 -11.48 -6.80
CA LEU A 239 -1.87 -11.17 -6.76
C LEU A 239 -2.58 -11.56 -8.05
N ILE A 240 -1.94 -11.38 -9.22
CA ILE A 240 -2.46 -11.89 -10.50
C ILE A 240 -2.53 -13.42 -10.47
N LEU A 241 -1.48 -14.07 -9.95
CA LEU A 241 -1.45 -15.52 -9.79
C LEU A 241 -2.61 -16.02 -8.92
N TYR A 242 -2.94 -15.31 -7.82
CA TYR A 242 -4.12 -15.60 -7.01
C TYR A 242 -5.39 -15.59 -7.88
N VAL A 243 -5.65 -14.51 -8.63
CA VAL A 243 -6.88 -14.36 -9.42
C VAL A 243 -6.95 -15.39 -10.58
N LEU A 244 -5.82 -15.75 -11.18
CA LEU A 244 -5.76 -16.78 -12.24
C LEU A 244 -6.04 -18.19 -11.72
N LYS A 245 -5.72 -18.46 -10.45
CA LYS A 245 -5.77 -19.78 -9.82
C LYS A 245 -6.87 -19.95 -8.80
N ASP A 246 -7.62 -18.88 -8.51
CA ASP A 246 -8.79 -18.92 -7.67
C ASP A 246 -9.85 -19.86 -8.25
N LYS A 247 -10.19 -20.89 -7.47
CA LYS A 247 -11.19 -21.89 -7.84
C LYS A 247 -12.60 -21.48 -7.43
N VAL A 248 -12.74 -20.52 -6.51
CA VAL A 248 -14.03 -20.08 -5.97
C VAL A 248 -14.73 -19.13 -6.93
N ALA A 249 -13.97 -18.22 -7.57
CA ALA A 249 -14.50 -17.31 -8.58
C ALA A 249 -13.71 -17.45 -9.91
N PRO A 250 -13.89 -18.55 -10.65
CA PRO A 250 -13.13 -18.80 -11.87
C PRO A 250 -13.40 -17.73 -12.92
N LEU A 251 -12.33 -17.31 -13.60
CA LEU A 251 -12.42 -16.37 -14.71
C LEU A 251 -13.03 -17.04 -15.95
N LYS A 252 -13.76 -16.25 -16.74
CA LYS A 252 -14.13 -16.60 -18.12
C LYS A 252 -12.86 -16.82 -18.95
N SER A 253 -12.90 -17.72 -19.93
CA SER A 253 -11.72 -18.08 -20.75
C SER A 253 -11.01 -16.87 -21.37
N GLY A 254 -11.76 -15.91 -21.93
CA GLY A 254 -11.17 -14.68 -22.48
C GLY A 254 -10.45 -13.82 -21.43
N SER A 255 -11.08 -13.58 -20.27
CA SER A 255 -10.47 -12.83 -19.17
C SER A 255 -9.22 -13.51 -18.62
N ARG A 256 -9.20 -14.86 -18.61
CA ARG A 256 -8.04 -15.63 -18.21
C ARG A 256 -6.87 -15.44 -19.17
N ILE A 257 -7.12 -15.45 -20.48
CA ILE A 257 -6.08 -15.19 -21.49
C ILE A 257 -5.52 -13.78 -21.33
N VAL A 258 -6.39 -12.77 -21.24
CA VAL A 258 -5.99 -11.37 -21.06
C VAL A 258 -5.14 -11.20 -19.80
N LEU A 259 -5.58 -11.75 -18.67
CA LEU A 259 -4.85 -11.63 -17.42
C LEU A 259 -3.52 -12.41 -17.43
N THR A 260 -3.45 -13.52 -18.16
CA THR A 260 -2.20 -14.28 -18.35
C THR A 260 -1.21 -13.49 -19.20
N LEU A 261 -1.66 -12.90 -20.32
CA LEU A 261 -0.84 -12.01 -21.14
C LEU A 261 -0.37 -10.79 -20.36
N TYR A 262 -1.26 -10.21 -19.54
CA TYR A 262 -0.91 -9.09 -18.66
C TYR A 262 0.14 -9.48 -17.61
N MET A 263 0.06 -10.69 -17.04
CA MET A 263 1.09 -11.20 -16.13
C MET A 263 2.46 -11.31 -16.81
N PHE A 264 2.51 -11.86 -18.04
CA PHE A 264 3.76 -11.92 -18.82
C PHE A 264 4.28 -10.53 -19.19
N TYR A 265 3.38 -9.59 -19.49
CA TYR A 265 3.75 -8.20 -19.70
C TYR A 265 4.39 -7.59 -18.44
N LEU A 266 3.81 -7.77 -17.26
CA LEU A 266 4.40 -7.28 -16.00
C LEU A 266 5.75 -7.95 -15.68
N LEU A 267 5.93 -9.23 -16.03
CA LEU A 267 7.22 -9.91 -15.93
C LEU A 267 8.27 -9.29 -16.85
N ALA A 268 7.91 -8.93 -18.09
CA ALA A 268 8.81 -8.23 -19.00
C ALA A 268 9.18 -6.84 -18.46
N LEU A 269 8.21 -6.08 -17.93
CA LEU A 269 8.49 -4.80 -17.28
C LEU A 269 9.44 -4.95 -16.09
N LEU A 270 9.26 -6.01 -15.28
CA LEU A 270 10.13 -6.29 -14.14
C LEU A 270 11.57 -6.54 -14.58
N VAL A 271 11.79 -7.24 -15.69
CA VAL A 271 13.12 -7.42 -16.30
C VAL A 271 13.70 -6.07 -16.74
N LEU A 272 12.91 -5.21 -17.37
CA LEU A 272 13.40 -3.89 -17.82
C LEU A 272 13.77 -2.94 -16.66
N THR A 273 13.32 -3.19 -15.42
CA THR A 273 13.76 -2.40 -14.25
C THR A 273 15.21 -2.66 -13.83
N GLN A 274 15.80 -3.78 -14.28
CA GLN A 274 17.13 -4.25 -13.91
C GLN A 274 17.36 -4.43 -12.39
N THR A 275 16.29 -4.69 -11.63
CA THR A 275 16.36 -4.86 -10.16
C THR A 275 16.54 -6.32 -9.78
N ARG A 276 17.80 -6.74 -9.62
CA ARG A 276 18.20 -8.15 -9.37
C ARG A 276 17.48 -8.79 -8.16
N SER A 277 17.35 -8.06 -7.04
CA SER A 277 16.69 -8.58 -5.84
C SER A 277 15.21 -8.85 -6.04
N ALA A 278 14.54 -8.05 -6.88
CA ALA A 278 13.13 -8.25 -7.24
C ALA A 278 12.95 -9.53 -8.09
N TRP A 279 13.87 -9.79 -9.03
CA TRP A 279 13.86 -11.02 -9.83
C TRP A 279 14.04 -12.27 -8.96
N LEU A 280 15.03 -12.24 -8.06
CA LEU A 280 15.32 -13.34 -7.16
C LEU A 280 14.13 -13.62 -6.23
N ALA A 281 13.56 -12.57 -5.62
CA ALA A 281 12.43 -12.73 -4.71
C ALA A 281 11.22 -13.36 -5.45
N LEU A 282 10.89 -12.87 -6.64
CA LEU A 282 9.78 -13.41 -7.42
C LEU A 282 10.04 -14.84 -7.92
N MET A 283 11.28 -15.17 -8.29
CA MET A 283 11.68 -16.53 -8.63
C MET A 283 11.43 -17.49 -7.47
N ILE A 284 11.81 -17.10 -6.24
CA ILE A 284 11.55 -17.91 -5.04
C ILE A 284 10.04 -18.11 -4.83
N VAL A 285 9.22 -17.08 -5.04
CA VAL A 285 7.76 -17.20 -4.94
C VAL A 285 7.22 -18.21 -5.97
N PHE A 286 7.66 -18.16 -7.23
CA PHE A 286 7.20 -19.11 -8.24
C PHE A 286 7.69 -20.54 -7.97
N ILE A 287 8.92 -20.73 -7.51
CA ILE A 287 9.43 -22.04 -7.10
C ILE A 287 8.60 -22.58 -5.94
N ALA A 288 8.33 -21.77 -4.92
CA ALA A 288 7.50 -22.16 -3.79
C ALA A 288 6.07 -22.51 -4.24
N TYR A 289 5.48 -21.74 -5.16
CA TYR A 289 4.17 -22.05 -5.74
C TYR A 289 4.19 -23.39 -6.48
N ALA A 290 5.20 -23.61 -7.33
CA ALA A 290 5.34 -24.84 -8.10
C ALA A 290 5.49 -26.06 -7.18
N LEU A 291 6.30 -25.97 -6.14
CA LEU A 291 6.50 -27.06 -5.17
C LEU A 291 5.22 -27.40 -4.39
N LEU A 292 4.46 -26.39 -3.98
CA LEU A 292 3.30 -26.55 -3.09
C LEU A 292 1.98 -26.82 -3.82
N PHE A 293 1.79 -26.30 -5.04
CA PHE A 293 0.52 -26.38 -5.76
C PHE A 293 0.62 -27.14 -7.10
N GLU A 294 1.61 -26.84 -7.94
CA GLU A 294 1.69 -27.37 -9.31
C GLU A 294 3.13 -27.68 -9.74
N ARG A 295 3.63 -28.89 -9.40
CA ARG A 295 5.04 -29.29 -9.64
C ARG A 295 5.48 -29.21 -11.10
N ARG A 296 4.55 -29.33 -12.04
CA ARG A 296 4.81 -29.15 -13.48
C ARG A 296 5.47 -27.81 -13.83
N TYR A 297 5.26 -26.78 -13.01
CA TYR A 297 5.86 -25.46 -13.22
C TYR A 297 7.36 -25.41 -12.92
N LEU A 298 7.90 -26.39 -12.20
CA LEU A 298 9.35 -26.50 -11.98
C LEU A 298 10.11 -26.70 -13.30
N LEU A 299 9.54 -27.44 -14.26
CA LEU A 299 10.16 -27.65 -15.57
C LEU A 299 10.30 -26.32 -16.32
N TYR A 300 9.25 -25.50 -16.33
CA TYR A 300 9.30 -24.17 -16.94
C TYR A 300 10.28 -23.23 -16.22
N LEU A 301 10.30 -23.29 -14.88
CA LEU A 301 11.22 -22.48 -14.06
C LEU A 301 12.69 -22.89 -14.22
N MET A 302 12.98 -24.15 -14.55
CA MET A 302 14.35 -24.59 -14.84
C MET A 302 14.85 -24.06 -16.19
N LEU A 303 13.96 -23.94 -17.19
CA LEU A 303 14.29 -23.40 -18.51
C LEU A 303 14.37 -21.87 -18.53
N LEU A 304 13.67 -21.19 -17.63
CA LEU A 304 13.55 -19.74 -17.62
C LEU A 304 14.89 -19.00 -17.40
N PRO A 305 15.79 -19.39 -16.47
CA PRO A 305 17.13 -18.81 -16.36
C PRO A 305 17.96 -18.98 -17.63
N VAL A 306 17.85 -20.14 -18.29
CA VAL A 306 18.59 -20.40 -19.54
C VAL A 306 18.12 -19.45 -20.64
N ALA A 307 16.80 -19.31 -20.81
CA ALA A 307 16.22 -18.34 -21.75
C ALA A 307 16.60 -16.90 -21.38
N ALA A 308 16.60 -16.55 -20.10
CA ALA A 308 16.96 -15.22 -19.62
C ALA A 308 18.44 -14.88 -19.94
N LEU A 309 19.36 -15.85 -19.82
CA LEU A 309 20.77 -15.65 -20.17
C LEU A 309 20.99 -15.40 -21.67
N MET A 310 20.03 -15.76 -22.54
CA MET A 310 20.11 -15.42 -23.96
C MET A 310 19.91 -13.92 -24.22
N ILE A 311 19.29 -13.19 -23.29
CA ILE A 311 19.10 -11.73 -23.37
C ILE A 311 20.40 -11.04 -22.92
N PRO A 312 21.09 -10.28 -23.80
CA PRO A 312 22.37 -9.63 -23.47
C PRO A 312 22.31 -8.77 -22.22
N GLU A 313 21.27 -7.95 -22.08
CA GLU A 313 21.09 -7.05 -20.93
C GLU A 313 21.04 -7.81 -19.59
N ILE A 314 20.38 -8.96 -19.54
CA ILE A 314 20.32 -9.79 -18.33
C ILE A 314 21.69 -10.43 -18.06
N ARG A 315 22.34 -10.92 -19.12
CA ARG A 315 23.66 -11.56 -19.04
C ARG A 315 24.72 -10.59 -18.55
N ASP A 316 24.83 -9.42 -19.16
CA ASP A 316 25.78 -8.36 -18.80
C ASP A 316 25.54 -7.90 -17.36
N ARG A 317 24.26 -7.73 -17.01
CA ARG A 317 23.87 -7.40 -15.64
C ARG A 317 24.21 -8.50 -14.63
N LEU A 318 24.25 -9.78 -15.02
CA LEU A 318 24.66 -10.87 -14.12
C LEU A 318 26.19 -10.98 -14.03
N MET A 319 26.90 -10.80 -15.15
CA MET A 319 28.37 -10.87 -15.20
C MET A 319 29.06 -9.74 -14.44
N ASP A 320 28.43 -8.56 -14.39
CA ASP A 320 28.88 -7.39 -13.62
C ASP A 320 29.02 -7.64 -12.09
N LEU A 321 28.38 -8.71 -11.56
CA LEU A 321 28.59 -9.12 -10.16
C LEU A 321 30.03 -9.60 -9.90
N GLY A 322 30.71 -10.16 -10.91
CA GLY A 322 32.04 -10.75 -10.76
C GLY A 322 33.22 -9.80 -11.04
N SER A 323 33.00 -8.69 -11.75
CA SER A 323 34.07 -7.83 -12.29
C SER A 323 34.44 -6.61 -11.43
N GLY A 324 33.57 -6.20 -10.48
CA GLY A 324 33.69 -4.93 -9.75
C GLY A 324 34.13 -5.02 -8.28
N THR A 325 34.89 -6.06 -7.88
CA THR A 325 35.34 -6.26 -6.49
C THR A 325 36.66 -5.59 -6.15
N ALA A 326 37.45 -5.14 -7.13
CA ALA A 326 38.71 -4.44 -6.91
C ALA A 326 38.60 -2.97 -7.36
N ALA A 327 38.58 -2.05 -6.41
CA ALA A 327 38.59 -0.61 -6.71
C ALA A 327 39.71 0.10 -5.93
N VAL A 328 40.64 0.70 -6.66
CA VAL A 328 41.43 1.83 -6.15
C VAL A 328 40.46 3.01 -6.02
N GLY A 329 40.20 3.46 -4.79
CA GLY A 329 39.44 4.69 -4.53
C GLY A 329 37.93 4.65 -4.77
N TYR A 330 37.24 3.53 -4.51
CA TYR A 330 35.77 3.36 -4.58
C TYR A 330 35.09 3.56 -5.96
N ALA A 331 35.76 4.18 -6.94
CA ALA A 331 35.21 4.55 -8.25
C ALA A 331 34.89 3.37 -9.20
N LYS A 332 35.26 2.13 -8.84
CA LYS A 332 34.99 0.92 -9.63
C LYS A 332 34.23 -0.18 -8.86
N LEU A 333 33.68 0.12 -7.69
CA LEU A 333 32.91 -0.88 -6.94
C LEU A 333 31.57 -1.15 -7.63
N ASN A 334 31.21 -2.43 -7.80
CA ASN A 334 29.83 -2.76 -8.15
C ASN A 334 28.87 -2.36 -7.01
N SER A 335 27.58 -2.18 -7.33
CA SER A 335 26.60 -1.68 -6.35
C SER A 335 26.44 -2.54 -5.09
N PHE A 336 26.86 -3.81 -5.11
CA PHE A 336 26.82 -4.67 -3.93
C PHE A 336 28.04 -4.44 -3.03
N ALA A 337 29.25 -4.40 -3.61
CA ALA A 337 30.48 -4.14 -2.88
C ALA A 337 30.47 -2.72 -2.25
N TRP A 338 29.91 -1.74 -2.94
CA TRP A 338 29.69 -0.40 -2.38
C TRP A 338 28.79 -0.44 -1.14
N ARG A 339 27.68 -1.20 -1.19
CA ARG A 339 26.76 -1.38 -0.04
C ARG A 339 27.46 -2.04 1.13
N LEU A 340 28.23 -3.10 0.90
CA LEU A 340 28.97 -3.77 1.97
C LEU A 340 29.94 -2.81 2.66
N SER A 341 30.64 -1.98 1.89
CA SER A 341 31.57 -0.98 2.41
C SER A 341 30.92 0.08 3.30
N ILE A 342 29.77 0.64 2.88
CA ILE A 342 29.05 1.62 3.71
C ILE A 342 28.43 0.98 4.96
N TRP A 343 28.01 -0.30 4.89
CA TRP A 343 27.53 -1.03 6.06
C TRP A 343 28.65 -1.26 7.07
N GLU A 344 29.80 -1.75 6.61
CA GLU A 344 30.96 -1.98 7.46
C GLU A 344 31.42 -0.69 8.13
N SER A 345 31.54 0.38 7.36
CA SER A 345 31.93 1.71 7.86
C SER A 345 30.95 2.23 8.93
N GLY A 346 29.65 2.14 8.68
CA GLY A 346 28.62 2.58 9.62
C GLY A 346 28.59 1.74 10.91
N LEU A 347 28.68 0.41 10.79
CA LEU A 347 28.64 -0.51 11.93
C LEU A 347 29.91 -0.45 12.78
N GLN A 348 31.08 -0.25 12.17
CA GLN A 348 32.34 -0.03 12.91
C GLN A 348 32.36 1.32 13.63
N TRP A 349 31.74 2.35 13.04
CA TRP A 349 31.62 3.66 13.68
C TRP A 349 30.63 3.67 14.85
N MET A 350 29.64 2.77 14.83
CA MET A 350 28.60 2.67 15.85
C MET A 350 29.19 2.35 17.23
N ARG A 351 28.91 3.22 18.22
CA ARG A 351 29.42 3.05 19.59
C ARG A 351 28.57 2.03 20.38
N PRO A 352 29.16 1.24 21.30
CA PRO A 352 28.42 0.23 22.08
C PRO A 352 27.19 0.76 22.83
N GLY A 353 27.24 2.00 23.33
CA GLY A 353 26.11 2.65 24.01
C GLY A 353 24.86 2.83 23.14
N HIS A 354 25.00 2.79 21.81
CA HIS A 354 23.90 2.94 20.87
C HIS A 354 23.37 1.60 20.33
N TYR A 355 23.95 0.45 20.69
CA TYR A 355 23.50 -0.84 20.14
C TYR A 355 22.05 -1.19 20.49
N VAL A 356 21.54 -0.73 21.64
CA VAL A 356 20.17 -1.04 22.07
C VAL A 356 19.13 -0.12 21.43
N PHE A 357 19.41 1.18 21.39
CA PHE A 357 18.44 2.22 21.03
C PHE A 357 18.73 2.95 19.71
N GLY A 358 19.92 2.76 19.14
CA GLY A 358 20.36 3.44 17.92
C GLY A 358 20.71 4.92 18.13
N TYR A 359 20.84 5.63 17.02
CA TYR A 359 21.10 7.08 16.97
C TYR A 359 19.86 7.92 16.66
N GLY A 360 18.71 7.29 16.43
CA GLY A 360 17.44 7.92 16.04
C GLY A 360 17.10 7.76 14.57
N LEU A 361 15.85 8.06 14.22
CA LEU A 361 15.39 7.95 12.82
C LEU A 361 16.19 8.86 11.90
N GLU A 362 16.50 8.38 10.69
CA GLU A 362 17.31 9.08 9.68
C GLU A 362 18.78 9.33 10.10
N ALA A 363 19.23 8.78 11.22
CA ALA A 363 20.59 8.99 11.70
C ALA A 363 21.66 8.36 10.80
N PHE A 364 21.42 7.17 10.23
CA PHE A 364 22.36 6.54 9.30
C PHE A 364 22.64 7.47 8.12
N ARG A 365 21.58 8.04 7.54
CA ARG A 365 21.66 8.94 6.39
C ARG A 365 22.35 10.27 6.74
N HIS A 366 22.11 10.80 7.93
CA HIS A 366 22.78 11.99 8.43
C HIS A 366 24.29 11.74 8.69
N TYR A 367 24.63 10.67 9.40
CA TYR A 367 26.01 10.36 9.76
C TYR A 367 26.82 9.70 8.63
N SER A 368 26.21 9.29 7.51
CA SER A 368 26.92 8.65 6.40
C SER A 368 28.08 9.50 5.89
N GLN A 369 27.94 10.83 5.88
CA GLN A 369 29.02 11.72 5.48
C GLN A 369 30.23 11.68 6.43
N THR A 370 29.99 11.34 7.69
CA THR A 370 31.02 11.28 8.74
C THR A 370 31.78 9.97 8.70
N PHE A 371 31.07 8.84 8.61
CA PHE A 371 31.69 7.51 8.69
C PHE A 371 32.06 6.92 7.32
N PHE A 372 31.55 7.47 6.22
CA PHE A 372 31.82 6.95 4.88
C PHE A 372 32.50 8.01 4.00
N PRO A 373 33.85 8.03 3.92
CA PRO A 373 34.59 9.04 3.15
C PRO A 373 34.20 9.12 1.68
N ALA A 374 33.77 8.00 1.08
CA ALA A 374 33.29 7.94 -0.31
C ALA A 374 31.89 8.56 -0.52
N ALA A 375 31.26 9.10 0.53
CA ALA A 375 29.96 9.75 0.45
C ALA A 375 29.99 11.06 -0.37
N ASN A 376 31.15 11.70 -0.55
CA ASN A 376 31.32 12.95 -1.32
C ASN A 376 30.31 14.04 -0.92
N HIS A 377 30.16 14.31 0.38
CA HIS A 377 29.21 15.29 0.95
C HIS A 377 27.73 15.02 0.62
N MET A 378 27.37 13.80 0.21
CA MET A 378 25.99 13.38 0.02
C MET A 378 25.52 12.45 1.13
N ASN A 379 24.26 12.61 1.51
CA ASN A 379 23.58 11.79 2.51
C ASN A 379 23.08 10.49 1.88
N TRP A 380 23.70 9.36 2.26
CA TRP A 380 23.41 8.04 1.73
C TRP A 380 22.71 7.16 2.77
N GLY A 381 21.63 6.50 2.36
CA GLY A 381 21.05 5.42 3.16
C GLY A 381 21.85 4.13 3.04
N ALA A 382 21.61 3.17 3.93
CA ALA A 382 22.31 1.89 3.86
C ALA A 382 21.91 1.07 2.61
N HIS A 383 20.76 1.32 2.00
CA HIS A 383 20.12 0.41 1.04
C HIS A 383 20.00 -1.01 1.60
N ASN A 384 19.64 -1.12 2.87
CA ASN A 384 19.35 -2.33 3.60
C ASN A 384 18.61 -1.93 4.89
N VAL A 385 17.33 -2.29 4.97
CA VAL A 385 16.49 -1.97 6.13
C VAL A 385 17.09 -2.54 7.41
N TYR A 386 17.67 -3.74 7.41
CA TYR A 386 18.22 -4.34 8.64
C TYR A 386 19.40 -3.54 9.18
N VAL A 387 20.33 -3.13 8.31
CA VAL A 387 21.50 -2.33 8.69
C VAL A 387 21.08 -0.94 9.11
N GLN A 388 20.28 -0.25 8.29
CA GLN A 388 19.84 1.11 8.59
C GLN A 388 18.99 1.16 9.85
N TRP A 389 18.02 0.24 10.00
CA TRP A 389 17.14 0.24 11.17
C TRP A 389 17.84 -0.18 12.45
N PHE A 390 18.85 -1.05 12.38
CA PHE A 390 19.71 -1.33 13.52
C PHE A 390 20.53 -0.10 13.93
N PHE A 391 21.06 0.67 12.98
CA PHE A 391 21.78 1.90 13.28
C PHE A 391 20.85 2.99 13.85
N ASP A 392 19.68 3.17 13.24
CA ASP A 392 18.72 4.21 13.58
C ASP A 392 17.98 3.91 14.89
N ALA A 393 17.53 2.68 15.10
CA ALA A 393 16.64 2.31 16.20
C ALA A 393 17.18 1.18 17.11
N GLY A 394 18.41 0.73 16.87
CA GLY A 394 19.09 -0.28 17.67
C GLY A 394 18.47 -1.67 17.58
N LEU A 395 18.95 -2.57 18.44
CA LEU A 395 18.43 -3.93 18.58
C LEU A 395 16.96 -3.93 18.98
N LEU A 396 16.51 -2.94 19.77
CA LEU A 396 15.11 -2.81 20.16
C LEU A 396 14.21 -2.55 18.93
N GLY A 397 14.62 -1.63 18.05
CA GLY A 397 13.91 -1.32 16.82
C GLY A 397 13.88 -2.49 15.85
N LEU A 398 15.02 -3.16 15.66
CA LEU A 398 15.12 -4.34 14.81
C LEU A 398 14.25 -5.49 15.34
N SER A 399 14.24 -5.72 16.65
CA SER A 399 13.40 -6.73 17.28
C SER A 399 11.91 -6.41 17.15
N ALA A 400 11.52 -5.15 17.33
CA ALA A 400 10.14 -4.70 17.15
C ALA A 400 9.66 -4.85 15.70
N TYR A 401 10.55 -4.55 14.74
CA TYR A 401 10.31 -4.79 13.32
C TYR A 401 10.10 -6.29 13.04
N LEU A 402 11.03 -7.16 13.41
CA LEU A 402 10.90 -8.61 13.18
C LEU A 402 9.68 -9.20 13.91
N PHE A 403 9.38 -8.72 15.11
CA PHE A 403 8.19 -9.09 15.85
C PHE A 403 6.91 -8.78 15.07
N LEU A 404 6.78 -7.57 14.50
CA LEU A 404 5.62 -7.18 13.69
C LEU A 404 5.38 -8.16 12.54
N TYR A 405 6.42 -8.46 11.74
CA TYR A 405 6.30 -9.37 10.61
C TYR A 405 6.01 -10.81 11.05
N ALA A 406 6.59 -11.28 12.16
CA ALA A 406 6.28 -12.59 12.72
C ALA A 406 4.81 -12.70 13.15
N ARG A 407 4.26 -11.66 13.81
CA ARG A 407 2.86 -11.60 14.22
C ARG A 407 1.91 -11.61 13.02
N VAL A 408 2.22 -10.84 11.99
CA VAL A 408 1.48 -10.81 10.72
C VAL A 408 1.53 -12.18 10.04
N ALA A 409 2.70 -12.79 9.91
CA ALA A 409 2.85 -14.11 9.29
C ALA A 409 2.07 -15.20 10.05
N MET A 410 2.08 -15.18 11.39
CA MET A 410 1.27 -16.10 12.20
C MET A 410 -0.23 -15.93 11.96
N MET A 411 -0.70 -14.68 11.81
CA MET A 411 -2.10 -14.41 11.47
C MET A 411 -2.44 -14.94 10.07
N LEU A 412 -1.62 -14.64 9.07
CA LEU A 412 -1.82 -15.10 7.70
C LEU A 412 -1.74 -16.62 7.58
N LYS A 413 -0.91 -17.30 8.38
CA LYS A 413 -0.85 -18.77 8.42
C LYS A 413 -2.20 -19.39 8.81
N SER A 414 -3.03 -18.70 9.59
CA SER A 414 -4.37 -19.20 9.92
C SER A 414 -5.30 -19.27 8.68
N LEU A 415 -5.04 -18.47 7.63
CA LEU A 415 -5.77 -18.54 6.35
C LEU A 415 -5.59 -19.87 5.64
N VAL A 416 -4.54 -20.66 5.93
CA VAL A 416 -4.33 -21.96 5.30
C VAL A 416 -5.53 -22.89 5.51
N LYS A 417 -6.27 -22.72 6.61
CA LYS A 417 -7.49 -23.49 6.92
C LYS A 417 -8.73 -23.02 6.14
N ILE A 418 -8.69 -21.81 5.59
CA ILE A 418 -9.81 -21.15 4.90
C ILE A 418 -9.58 -21.19 3.38
N ASP A 419 -8.48 -20.59 2.93
CA ASP A 419 -8.05 -20.53 1.54
C ASP A 419 -6.52 -20.65 1.47
N LYS A 420 -6.04 -21.84 1.10
CA LYS A 420 -4.61 -22.16 0.98
C LYS A 420 -3.89 -21.25 -0.01
N LEU A 421 -4.55 -20.87 -1.10
CA LEU A 421 -3.95 -20.03 -2.14
C LEU A 421 -3.83 -18.58 -1.66
N ALA A 422 -4.87 -18.05 -1.01
CA ALA A 422 -4.82 -16.72 -0.39
C ALA A 422 -3.73 -16.66 0.70
N ALA A 423 -3.63 -17.70 1.53
CA ALA A 423 -2.60 -17.80 2.56
C ALA A 423 -1.20 -17.79 1.95
N PHE A 424 -0.99 -18.61 0.90
CA PHE A 424 0.29 -18.68 0.20
C PHE A 424 0.69 -17.32 -0.40
N VAL A 425 -0.22 -16.67 -1.14
CA VAL A 425 0.07 -15.40 -1.80
C VAL A 425 0.34 -14.28 -0.79
N THR A 426 -0.45 -14.18 0.27
CA THR A 426 -0.22 -13.13 1.29
C THR A 426 1.05 -13.38 2.12
N LEU A 427 1.37 -14.64 2.44
CA LEU A 427 2.64 -14.99 3.08
C LEU A 427 3.84 -14.78 2.16
N SER A 428 3.69 -15.02 0.86
CA SER A 428 4.77 -14.80 -0.11
C SER A 428 5.07 -13.32 -0.30
N LEU A 429 4.07 -12.43 -0.20
CA LEU A 429 4.29 -10.99 -0.12
C LEU A 429 5.14 -10.61 1.10
N VAL A 430 4.80 -11.11 2.29
CA VAL A 430 5.57 -10.88 3.53
C VAL A 430 7.00 -11.38 3.39
N PHE A 431 7.18 -12.59 2.87
CA PHE A 431 8.51 -13.15 2.62
C PHE A 431 9.32 -12.30 1.63
N THR A 432 8.70 -11.89 0.52
CA THR A 432 9.32 -11.05 -0.52
C THR A 432 9.77 -9.71 0.07
N TYR A 433 8.94 -9.09 0.91
CA TYR A 433 9.28 -7.85 1.61
C TYR A 433 10.53 -8.01 2.46
N LEU A 434 10.64 -9.09 3.24
CA LEU A 434 11.81 -9.37 4.09
C LEU A 434 13.07 -9.66 3.27
N VAL A 435 12.96 -10.38 2.16
CA VAL A 435 14.10 -10.63 1.25
C VAL A 435 14.57 -9.34 0.61
N VAL A 436 13.66 -8.53 0.08
CA VAL A 436 14.02 -7.27 -0.57
C VAL A 436 14.57 -6.25 0.43
N SER A 437 14.11 -6.28 1.68
CA SER A 437 14.63 -5.45 2.79
C SER A 437 16.14 -5.60 3.01
N SER A 438 16.76 -6.72 2.63
CA SER A 438 18.22 -6.89 2.74
C SER A 438 19.00 -6.21 1.61
N SER A 439 18.31 -5.77 0.56
CA SER A 439 18.91 -5.21 -0.64
C SER A 439 18.58 -3.73 -0.86
N ASP A 440 17.56 -3.20 -0.19
CA ASP A 440 17.18 -1.79 -0.31
C ASP A 440 16.49 -1.26 0.95
N ASN A 441 16.43 0.07 1.05
CA ASN A 441 15.74 0.79 2.12
C ASN A 441 14.27 0.99 1.78
N ILE A 442 13.54 -0.11 1.69
CA ILE A 442 12.15 -0.06 1.21
C ILE A 442 11.20 0.72 2.11
N PHE A 443 11.58 1.08 3.34
CA PHE A 443 10.78 2.00 4.17
C PHE A 443 10.53 3.36 3.52
N GLY A 444 11.44 3.86 2.69
CA GLY A 444 11.25 5.11 1.95
C GLY A 444 10.26 5.01 0.79
N TYR A 445 9.84 3.79 0.40
CA TYR A 445 9.06 3.55 -0.80
C TYR A 445 7.56 3.60 -0.51
N LEU A 446 7.05 4.82 -0.30
CA LEU A 446 5.70 5.06 0.20
C LEU A 446 4.62 4.34 -0.61
N VAL A 447 4.65 4.47 -1.95
CA VAL A 447 3.67 3.83 -2.84
C VAL A 447 3.64 2.33 -2.64
N PHE A 448 4.80 1.68 -2.74
CA PHE A 448 4.93 0.24 -2.58
C PHE A 448 4.40 -0.23 -1.22
N ASN A 449 4.77 0.46 -0.15
CA ASN A 449 4.34 0.09 1.20
C ASN A 449 2.83 0.25 1.40
N TRP A 450 2.18 1.23 0.78
CA TRP A 450 0.73 1.38 0.86
C TRP A 450 0.01 0.17 0.28
N TYR A 451 0.41 -0.26 -0.92
CA TYR A 451 -0.16 -1.46 -1.55
C TYR A 451 0.21 -2.73 -0.79
N PHE A 452 1.43 -2.83 -0.28
CA PHE A 452 1.89 -3.96 0.52
C PHE A 452 1.06 -4.12 1.79
N TRP A 453 0.97 -3.07 2.61
CA TRP A 453 0.28 -3.12 3.89
C TRP A 453 -1.23 -3.24 3.73
N PHE A 454 -1.81 -2.65 2.68
CA PHE A 454 -3.21 -2.91 2.34
C PHE A 454 -3.44 -4.37 1.93
N SER A 455 -2.59 -4.93 1.06
CA SER A 455 -2.70 -6.33 0.58
C SER A 455 -2.50 -7.37 1.69
N VAL A 456 -1.56 -7.11 2.59
CA VAL A 456 -1.35 -7.92 3.81
C VAL A 456 -2.52 -7.75 4.78
N GLY A 457 -3.00 -6.51 4.93
CA GLY A 457 -4.15 -6.16 5.76
C GLY A 457 -5.42 -6.90 5.33
N ILE A 458 -5.72 -6.98 4.03
CA ILE A 458 -6.92 -7.69 3.53
C ILE A 458 -6.83 -9.19 3.80
N GLY A 459 -5.63 -9.77 3.76
CA GLY A 459 -5.39 -11.16 4.16
C GLY A 459 -5.64 -11.36 5.66
N CYS A 460 -5.06 -10.52 6.50
CA CYS A 460 -5.28 -10.56 7.95
C CYS A 460 -6.75 -10.31 8.32
N ALA A 461 -7.46 -9.45 7.59
CA ALA A 461 -8.87 -9.18 7.79
C ALA A 461 -9.74 -10.40 7.46
N LEU A 462 -9.50 -11.07 6.32
CA LEU A 462 -10.15 -12.33 5.96
C LEU A 462 -9.91 -13.41 7.02
N ALA A 463 -8.67 -13.49 7.53
CA ALA A 463 -8.32 -14.42 8.59
C ALA A 463 -9.10 -14.11 9.88
N ALA A 464 -9.25 -12.83 10.22
CA ALA A 464 -9.95 -12.39 11.42
C ALA A 464 -11.48 -12.53 11.33
N SER A 465 -12.07 -12.39 10.13
CA SER A 465 -13.52 -12.48 9.93
C SER A 465 -14.04 -13.91 10.00
N GLU A 466 -13.24 -14.88 9.53
CA GLU A 466 -13.62 -16.30 9.45
C GLU A 466 -13.12 -17.12 10.65
N LEU A 467 -12.20 -16.59 11.46
CA LEU A 467 -11.86 -17.20 12.75
C LEU A 467 -13.06 -17.02 13.69
N PRO A 468 -13.55 -18.08 14.35
CA PRO A 468 -14.73 -17.99 15.21
C PRO A 468 -14.48 -16.93 16.27
N GLN A 469 -15.23 -15.83 16.15
CA GLN A 469 -15.41 -14.87 17.23
C GLN A 469 -15.85 -15.70 18.43
N ILE A 470 -14.99 -15.82 19.43
CA ILE A 470 -15.26 -16.51 20.69
C ILE A 470 -16.67 -16.11 21.10
N LYS A 471 -17.55 -17.11 21.17
CA LYS A 471 -18.98 -17.01 21.50
C LYS A 471 -19.18 -15.85 22.48
N LYS A 472 -19.76 -14.73 22.02
CA LYS A 472 -20.61 -13.97 22.93
C LYS A 472 -21.71 -14.94 23.33
N PRO A 473 -21.95 -15.20 24.62
CA PRO A 473 -23.11 -15.99 24.99
C PRO A 473 -24.31 -15.28 24.36
N ARG A 474 -25.05 -15.99 23.50
CA ARG A 474 -26.45 -15.66 23.28
C ARG A 474 -27.02 -15.62 24.68
N VAL A 475 -27.30 -14.42 25.19
CA VAL A 475 -28.24 -14.27 26.30
C VAL A 475 -29.52 -14.89 25.77
N ALA A 476 -29.70 -16.17 26.08
CA ALA A 476 -30.96 -16.84 25.91
C ALA A 476 -31.90 -16.07 26.83
N LEU A 477 -32.74 -15.23 26.25
CA LEU A 477 -33.99 -14.82 26.87
C LEU A 477 -34.85 -16.08 27.03
N ARG A 478 -34.49 -16.91 28.02
CA ARG A 478 -35.40 -17.83 28.68
C ARG A 478 -36.07 -16.99 29.78
N HIS A 479 -37.10 -16.25 29.42
CA HIS A 479 -38.16 -16.04 30.40
C HIS A 479 -38.93 -17.36 30.48
N ALA A 480 -38.62 -18.09 31.55
CA ALA A 480 -39.40 -19.23 31.98
C ALA A 480 -40.83 -18.75 32.26
N SER A 481 -41.75 -19.40 31.56
CA SER A 481 -43.13 -19.69 31.95
C SER A 481 -43.36 -19.71 33.46
N HIS A 482 -44.25 -18.84 33.94
CA HIS A 482 -45.17 -19.16 35.02
C HIS A 482 -46.53 -19.45 34.39
N ILE A 483 -47.01 -20.70 34.54
CA ILE A 483 -48.41 -21.13 34.41
C ILE A 483 -48.74 -21.75 35.79
N PRO A 484 -49.98 -21.66 36.31
CA PRO A 484 -50.99 -22.66 35.96
C PRO A 484 -52.39 -22.08 35.71
N ALA A 485 -53.06 -22.60 34.67
CA ALA A 485 -54.51 -22.62 34.55
C ALA A 485 -55.06 -23.75 35.44
N GLU A 486 -56.25 -23.53 36.00
CA GLU A 486 -56.96 -24.42 36.92
C GLU A 486 -57.30 -25.80 36.33
N PRO A 487 -57.49 -26.83 37.19
CA PRO A 487 -57.74 -28.21 36.76
C PRO A 487 -59.24 -28.50 36.59
N TYR A 488 -59.59 -29.11 35.45
CA TYR A 488 -60.88 -29.77 35.25
C TYR A 488 -60.94 -31.10 36.03
N LEU A 489 -62.01 -31.24 36.83
CA LEU A 489 -62.40 -32.45 37.54
C LEU A 489 -62.99 -33.51 36.58
N HIS A 490 -62.57 -34.76 36.78
CA HIS A 490 -63.20 -35.96 36.22
C HIS A 490 -64.63 -36.16 36.79
N SER A 491 -65.60 -36.50 35.94
CA SER A 491 -66.52 -37.60 36.24
C SER A 491 -67.11 -38.25 34.97
N THR A 492 -66.93 -39.57 34.94
CA THR A 492 -67.64 -40.66 34.25
C THR A 492 -69.03 -40.40 33.65
N SER A 493 -69.28 -40.85 32.40
CA SER A 493 -70.16 -42.01 32.09
C SER A 493 -70.54 -42.10 30.59
N MET A 494 -70.11 -43.20 29.93
CA MET A 494 -70.76 -44.06 28.91
C MET A 494 -71.58 -43.50 27.71
N PRO A 495 -71.69 -44.29 26.61
CA PRO A 495 -71.95 -43.81 25.26
C PRO A 495 -73.41 -43.95 24.83
N ARG A 496 -73.81 -43.25 23.76
CA ARG A 496 -74.79 -43.73 22.77
C ARG A 496 -74.77 -42.86 21.50
N GLN A 497 -74.54 -43.55 20.40
CA GLN A 497 -74.95 -43.24 19.02
C GLN A 497 -76.48 -43.10 18.90
N PRO A 498 -77.07 -42.62 17.79
CA PRO A 498 -76.60 -42.68 16.39
C PRO A 498 -76.06 -41.39 15.80
#